data_AF-G1PIF3-F1
#
_entry.id   AF-G1PIF3-F1
#
_cell.length_a   1.000
_cell.length_b   1.000
_cell.length_c   1.000
_cell.angle_alpha   90.00
_cell.angle_beta   90.00
_cell.angle_gamma   90.00
#
_symmetry.space_group_name_H-M   'P 1'
#
loop_
_entity.id
_entity.type
_entity.pdbx_description
1 polymer ?
#
loop_
_entity_poly.entity_id
_entity_poly.type
_entity_poly.pdbx_seq_one_letter_code
_entity_poly.pdbx_strand_id
1 'polypeptide(L)'
;LCECPFTVCRSLHPDHLWIWRPNVFVDENDRTWLPIINETESSLQVLMRQIKVSSGEAMQPSQLPPSMLPLMWQLYPGRRYRASDSSFWRIVYHIEISGVEDMVLEQLPDP
;
A
#
# COMPACT_ATOMS: atom_id res chain seq x y z
N LEU A 1 -30.77 -17.11 2.86
CA LEU A 1 -30.40 -15.82 3.48
C LEU A 1 -29.30 -16.10 4.48
N CYS A 2 -28.04 -16.03 4.06
CA CYS A 2 -26.92 -15.90 4.98
C CYS A 2 -26.41 -14.48 4.80
N GLU A 3 -26.90 -13.57 5.64
CA GLU A 3 -26.29 -12.26 5.80
C GLU A 3 -25.06 -12.45 6.68
N CYS A 4 -23.91 -12.65 6.06
CA CYS A 4 -22.65 -12.46 6.73
C CYS A 4 -22.46 -10.93 6.84
N PRO A 5 -22.36 -10.33 8.04
CA PRO A 5 -22.19 -8.88 8.19
C PRO A 5 -20.83 -8.37 7.69
N PHE A 6 -19.93 -9.28 7.28
CA PHE A 6 -18.62 -9.00 6.74
C PHE A 6 -18.47 -9.71 5.39
N THR A 7 -19.03 -9.12 4.33
CA THR A 7 -18.71 -9.56 2.97
C THR A 7 -17.25 -9.20 2.70
N VAL A 8 -16.32 -10.15 2.92
CA VAL A 8 -14.93 -9.99 2.54
C VAL A 8 -14.86 -10.15 1.01
N CYS A 9 -14.86 -9.03 0.29
CA CYS A 9 -14.59 -9.04 -1.14
C CYS A 9 -13.07 -9.14 -1.35
N ARG A 10 -12.63 -10.11 -2.15
CA ARG A 10 -11.20 -10.24 -2.49
C ARG A 10 -10.88 -9.22 -3.59
N SER A 11 -10.52 -8.02 -3.17
CA SER A 11 -10.01 -7.00 -4.09
C SER A 11 -8.71 -7.47 -4.75
N LEU A 12 -8.55 -7.15 -6.04
CA LEU A 12 -7.29 -7.37 -6.75
C LEU A 12 -6.21 -6.45 -6.19
N HIS A 13 -5.01 -6.99 -6.00
CA HIS A 13 -3.89 -6.18 -5.54
C HIS A 13 -3.59 -5.10 -6.58
N PRO A 14 -3.34 -3.84 -6.17
CA PRO A 14 -2.81 -2.82 -7.07
C PRO A 14 -1.57 -3.35 -7.80
N ASP A 15 -1.49 -3.15 -9.11
CA ASP A 15 -0.27 -3.48 -9.85
C ASP A 15 0.86 -2.53 -9.48
N HIS A 16 0.52 -1.28 -9.16
CA HIS A 16 1.49 -0.27 -8.76
C HIS A 16 0.95 0.62 -7.64
N LEU A 17 1.85 1.11 -6.80
CA LEU A 17 1.57 2.18 -5.85
C LEU A 17 2.67 3.23 -6.02
N TRP A 18 2.30 4.46 -6.35
CA TRP A 18 3.23 5.59 -6.45
C TRP A 18 2.96 6.60 -5.37
N ILE A 19 4.02 7.11 -4.74
CA ILE A 19 3.90 8.24 -3.84
C ILE A 19 3.44 9.46 -4.64
N TRP A 20 2.31 10.02 -4.25
CA TRP A 20 1.75 11.22 -4.85
C TRP A 20 2.17 12.46 -4.07
N ARG A 21 2.15 12.34 -2.73
CA ARG A 21 2.43 13.37 -1.74
C ARG A 21 3.00 12.70 -0.48
N PRO A 22 3.55 13.47 0.49
CA PRO A 22 3.94 12.93 1.77
C PRO A 22 2.79 12.12 2.37
N ASN A 23 3.03 10.83 2.64
CA ASN A 23 2.04 9.90 3.19
C ASN A 23 0.78 9.70 2.33
N VAL A 24 0.84 9.88 1.01
CA VAL A 24 -0.28 9.56 0.12
C VAL A 24 0.24 8.81 -1.09
N PHE A 25 -0.27 7.61 -1.31
CA PHE A 25 0.00 6.80 -2.49
C PHE A 25 -1.21 6.77 -3.42
N VAL A 26 -0.97 6.56 -4.70
CA VAL A 26 -2.00 6.34 -5.72
C VAL A 26 -1.70 5.05 -6.47
N ASP A 27 -2.75 4.33 -6.85
CA ASP A 27 -2.63 3.15 -7.71
C ASP A 27 -2.96 3.44 -9.18
N GLU A 28 -2.86 2.41 -10.03
CA GLU A 28 -3.12 2.51 -11.47
C GLU A 28 -4.58 2.85 -11.84
N ASN A 29 -5.48 2.83 -10.85
CA ASN A 29 -6.89 3.17 -10.99
C ASN A 29 -7.22 4.53 -10.34
N ASP A 30 -6.21 5.38 -10.10
CA ASP A 30 -6.32 6.67 -9.43
C ASP A 30 -6.94 6.60 -8.01
N ARG A 31 -6.91 5.42 -7.36
CA ARG A 31 -7.38 5.28 -5.98
C ARG A 31 -6.26 5.71 -5.02
N THR A 32 -6.62 6.51 -4.03
CA THR A 32 -5.68 6.96 -3.00
C THR A 32 -5.57 5.95 -1.86
N TRP A 33 -4.34 5.77 -1.38
CA TRP A 33 -3.96 4.88 -0.30
C TRP A 33 -3.13 5.64 0.74
N LEU A 34 -3.55 5.60 2.01
CA LEU A 34 -2.77 6.15 3.12
C LEU A 34 -1.94 5.04 3.77
N PRO A 35 -0.63 5.27 3.97
CA PRO A 35 0.20 4.38 4.76
C PRO A 35 0.05 4.68 6.26
N ILE A 36 -0.07 3.63 7.05
CA ILE A 36 0.06 3.65 8.51
C ILE A 36 1.22 2.72 8.84
N ILE A 37 2.36 3.31 9.19
CA ILE A 37 3.60 2.59 9.46
C ILE A 37 3.51 1.93 10.83
N ASN A 38 3.77 0.63 10.87
CA ASN A 38 3.87 -0.18 12.07
C ASN A 38 5.26 -0.81 12.10
N GLU A 39 6.17 -0.20 12.86
CA GLU A 39 7.49 -0.78 13.11
C GLU A 39 7.41 -1.85 14.19
N THR A 40 7.95 -3.02 13.90
CA THR A 40 8.14 -4.11 14.86
C THR A 40 9.64 -4.34 15.05
N GLU A 41 10.03 -5.07 16.10
CA GLU A 41 11.45 -5.38 16.36
C GLU A 41 12.14 -6.17 15.22
N SER A 42 11.35 -6.89 14.40
CA SER A 42 11.88 -7.79 13.37
C SER A 42 11.66 -7.34 11.93
N SER A 43 10.72 -6.42 11.68
CA SER A 43 10.40 -5.97 10.31
C SER A 43 9.60 -4.67 10.29
N LEU A 44 9.69 -3.97 9.16
CA LEU A 44 8.85 -2.82 8.84
C LEU A 44 7.54 -3.31 8.23
N GLN A 45 6.41 -3.02 8.87
CA GLN A 45 5.07 -3.24 8.32
C GLN A 45 4.40 -1.91 8.01
N VAL A 46 3.54 -1.92 6.99
CA VAL A 46 2.70 -0.77 6.66
C VAL A 46 1.30 -1.26 6.32
N LEU A 47 0.30 -0.67 6.97
CA LEU A 47 -1.10 -0.78 6.58
C LEU A 47 -1.39 0.29 5.54
N MET A 48 -1.71 -0.13 4.33
CA MET A 48 -2.22 0.72 3.26
C MET A 48 -3.75 0.70 3.33
N ARG A 49 -4.34 1.84 3.70
CA ARG A 49 -5.79 2.01 3.72
C ARG A 49 -6.25 2.80 2.51
N GLN A 50 -7.12 2.21 1.72
CA GLN A 50 -7.79 2.92 0.64
C GLN A 50 -8.75 3.94 1.25
N ILE A 51 -8.60 5.20 0.84
CA ILE A 51 -9.55 6.25 1.19
C ILE A 51 -9.78 7.13 -0.04
N LYS A 52 -10.89 7.87 -0.06
CA LYS A 52 -11.15 8.85 -1.10
C LYS A 52 -10.70 10.24 -0.63
N VAL A 53 -9.53 10.67 -1.08
CA VAL A 53 -9.02 12.03 -0.83
C VAL A 53 -9.01 12.80 -2.13
N SER A 54 -9.21 14.12 -2.06
CA SER A 54 -8.88 14.99 -3.18
C SER A 54 -7.37 14.95 -3.41
N SER A 55 -6.95 14.14 -4.39
CA SER A 55 -5.61 14.20 -4.95
C SER A 55 -5.41 15.61 -5.52
N GLY A 56 -4.83 16.51 -4.73
CA GLY A 56 -4.36 17.80 -5.27
C GLY A 56 -3.17 17.56 -6.22
N GLU A 57 -2.45 18.61 -6.61
CA GLU A 57 -1.25 18.48 -7.44
C GLU A 57 -0.20 17.47 -6.90
N ALA A 58 0.31 16.61 -7.78
CA ALA A 58 1.38 15.66 -7.50
C ALA A 58 2.67 16.38 -7.10
N MET A 59 3.42 15.80 -6.16
CA MET A 59 4.76 16.29 -5.83
C MET A 59 5.82 15.51 -6.59
N GLN A 60 6.87 16.19 -7.03
CA GLN A 60 8.03 15.51 -7.59
C GLN A 60 8.84 14.82 -6.48
N PRO A 61 9.54 13.72 -6.77
CA PRO A 61 10.42 13.04 -5.81
C PRO A 61 11.40 13.98 -5.08
N SER A 62 11.94 14.97 -5.79
CA SER A 62 12.89 15.96 -5.23
C SER A 62 12.28 16.91 -4.20
N GLN A 63 10.95 17.03 -4.19
CA GLN A 63 10.19 17.90 -3.28
C GLN A 63 9.64 17.11 -2.08
N LEU A 64 9.68 15.78 -2.13
CA LEU A 64 9.19 14.95 -1.05
C LEU A 64 10.21 14.95 0.11
N PRO A 65 9.74 15.03 1.36
CA PRO A 65 10.60 14.85 2.51
C PRO A 65 11.16 13.41 2.51
N PRO A 66 12.30 13.18 3.18
CA PRO A 66 12.76 11.82 3.44
C PRO A 66 11.65 10.99 4.07
N SER A 67 11.45 9.78 3.56
CA SER A 67 10.43 8.85 4.00
C SER A 67 11.06 7.50 4.30
N MET A 68 10.48 6.79 5.26
CA MET A 68 10.84 5.39 5.53
C MET A 68 10.27 4.43 4.48
N LEU A 69 9.28 4.89 3.72
CA LEU A 69 8.63 4.11 2.67
C LEU A 69 9.25 4.42 1.31
N PRO A 70 9.36 3.42 0.42
CA PRO A 70 9.80 3.64 -0.95
C PRO A 70 8.83 4.55 -1.70
N LEU A 71 9.32 5.18 -2.77
CA LEU A 71 8.53 6.07 -3.61
C LEU A 71 7.55 5.29 -4.49
N MET A 72 7.85 4.03 -4.79
CA MET A 72 6.99 3.19 -5.63
C MET A 72 7.10 1.72 -5.23
N TRP A 73 5.97 1.02 -5.29
CA TRP A 73 5.88 -0.43 -5.27
C TRP A 73 5.29 -0.93 -6.58
N GLN A 74 5.90 -1.98 -7.16
CA GLN A 74 5.39 -2.68 -8.34
C GLN A 74 5.11 -4.15 -7.98
N LEU A 75 3.91 -4.61 -8.32
CA LEU A 75 3.51 -5.99 -8.07
C LEU A 75 4.44 -6.94 -8.81
N TYR A 76 4.90 -7.95 -8.09
CA TYR A 76 5.88 -8.92 -8.52
C TYR A 76 5.35 -10.33 -8.27
N PRO A 77 5.75 -11.32 -9.09
CA PRO A 77 5.32 -12.71 -8.90
C PRO A 77 5.51 -13.20 -7.46
N GLY A 78 4.52 -13.96 -6.97
CA GLY A 78 4.51 -14.53 -5.61
C GLY A 78 3.81 -13.68 -4.55
N ARG A 79 2.84 -12.81 -4.93
CA ARG A 79 2.09 -11.92 -4.01
C ARG A 79 3.01 -11.02 -3.18
N ARG A 80 3.96 -10.39 -3.87
CA ARG A 80 4.91 -9.45 -3.28
C ARG A 80 5.07 -8.25 -4.19
N TYR A 81 5.48 -7.13 -3.62
CA TYR A 81 5.91 -5.97 -4.35
C TYR A 81 7.44 -5.92 -4.41
N ARG A 82 7.95 -5.37 -5.52
CA ARG A 82 9.31 -4.86 -5.61
C ARG A 82 9.25 -3.34 -5.51
N ALA A 83 10.04 -2.77 -4.60
CA ALA A 83 10.06 -1.35 -4.33
C ALA A 83 11.12 -0.61 -5.17
N SER A 84 11.00 0.71 -5.28
CA SER A 84 11.95 1.59 -5.98
C SER A 84 13.35 1.61 -5.36
N ASP A 85 13.45 1.31 -4.06
CA ASP A 85 14.71 1.14 -3.33
C ASP A 85 15.29 -0.29 -3.46
N SER A 86 14.73 -1.10 -4.37
CA SER A 86 15.04 -2.52 -4.62
C SER A 86 14.63 -3.50 -3.52
N SER A 87 14.02 -3.04 -2.43
CA SER A 87 13.50 -3.95 -1.38
C SER A 87 12.29 -4.75 -1.86
N PHE A 88 12.07 -5.92 -1.24
CA PHE A 88 10.89 -6.74 -1.49
C PHE A 88 9.90 -6.65 -0.33
N TRP A 89 8.61 -6.62 -0.64
CA TRP A 89 7.55 -6.52 0.36
C TRP A 89 6.51 -7.59 0.11
N ARG A 90 6.21 -8.44 1.09
CA ARG A 90 5.12 -9.42 0.95
C ARG A 90 3.77 -8.79 1.26
N ILE A 91 2.74 -9.21 0.53
CA ILE A 91 1.36 -8.85 0.85
C ILE A 91 0.87 -9.82 1.92
N VAL A 92 0.74 -9.33 3.16
CA VAL A 92 0.29 -10.15 4.30
C VAL A 92 -1.20 -10.45 4.16
N TYR A 93 -2.01 -9.41 3.95
CA TYR A 93 -3.43 -9.53 3.61
C TYR A 93 -3.89 -8.36 2.75
N HIS A 94 -5.01 -8.56 2.05
CA HIS A 94 -5.74 -7.54 1.32
C HIS A 94 -7.22 -7.86 1.44
N ILE A 95 -7.96 -7.00 2.14
CA ILE A 95 -9.36 -7.24 2.50
C ILE A 95 -10.16 -5.95 2.34
N GLU A 96 -11.44 -6.09 2.01
CA GLU A 96 -12.41 -5.01 2.09
C GLU A 96 -13.45 -5.36 3.15
N ILE A 97 -13.67 -4.47 4.11
CA ILE A 97 -14.68 -4.61 5.16
C ILE A 97 -15.51 -3.33 5.21
N SER A 98 -16.82 -3.47 5.03
CA SER A 98 -17.77 -2.34 5.10
C SER A 98 -17.40 -1.15 4.20
N GLY A 99 -16.88 -1.43 3.00
CA GLY A 99 -16.46 -0.41 2.04
C GLY A 99 -15.10 0.23 2.32
N VAL A 100 -14.36 -0.27 3.32
CA VAL A 100 -12.98 0.14 3.61
C VAL A 100 -12.05 -0.98 3.17
N GLU A 101 -11.16 -0.66 2.22
CA GLU A 101 -10.18 -1.59 1.67
C GLU A 101 -8.82 -1.36 2.37
N ASP A 102 -8.28 -2.42 2.95
CA ASP A 102 -7.05 -2.42 3.73
C ASP A 102 -6.09 -3.50 3.17
N MET A 103 -4.84 -3.10 2.92
CA MET A 103 -3.76 -3.98 2.49
C MET A 103 -2.56 -3.83 3.43
N VAL A 104 -2.05 -4.94 3.98
CA VAL A 104 -0.81 -4.89 4.79
C VAL A 104 0.36 -5.41 3.99
N LEU A 105 1.42 -4.60 3.97
CA LEU A 105 2.71 -4.94 3.39
C LEU A 105 3.73 -5.11 4.51
N GLU A 106 4.58 -6.12 4.39
CA GLU A 106 5.73 -6.32 5.27
C GLU A 106 7.01 -6.40 4.45
N GLN A 107 8.01 -5.63 4.85
CA GLN A 107 9.33 -5.65 4.22
C GLN A 107 10.03 -6.98 4.51
N LEU A 108 10.49 -7.63 3.45
CA LEU A 108 11.31 -8.83 3.54
C LEU A 108 12.78 -8.43 3.74
N PRO A 109 13.56 -9.23 4.49
CA PRO A 109 15.00 -9.00 4.60
C PRO A 109 15.66 -9.12 3.22
N ASP A 110 16.73 -8.35 3.02
CA ASP A 110 17.59 -8.52 1.86
C ASP A 110 18.18 -9.95 1.86
N PRO A 111 18.23 -10.63 0.70
CA PRO A 111 18.73 -11.99 0.58
C PRO A 111 20.23 -12.12 0.86
#